data_AF-A0A4R4ZAZ8-F1
#
_entry.id   AF-A0A4R4ZAZ8-F1
#
_cell.length_a   1.000
_cell.length_b   1.000
_cell.length_c   1.000
_cell.angle_alpha   90.00
_cell.angle_beta   90.00
_cell.angle_gamma   90.00
#
_symmetry.space_group_name_H-M   'P 1'
#
loop_
_entity.id
_entity.type
_entity.pdbx_description
1 polymer ?
#
loop_
_entity_poly.entity_id
_entity_poly.type
_entity_poly.pdbx_seq_one_letter_code
_entity_poly.pdbx_strand_id
1 'polypeptide(L)'
;MLAELPDDVRRDFEREGFTAEVLRTQRQQARTFLDELAAWRGAAPDLGSIPVTVISGGRTGNGKGPAIRAEANASHAHRAAQSTQGRHVIAARSNHYVPFTEPDVIAAEIAKLLQTG
;
A
#
# COMPACT_ATOMS: atom_id res chain seq x y z
N MET A 1 9.95 15.38 -1.74
CA MET A 1 10.40 14.03 -2.09
C MET A 1 11.76 14.02 -2.77
N LEU A 2 11.92 14.36 -4.06
CA LEU A 2 13.27 14.41 -4.67
C LEU A 2 14.19 15.42 -3.98
N ALA A 3 13.61 16.56 -3.56
CA ALA A 3 14.27 17.61 -2.79
C ALA A 3 14.91 17.15 -1.46
N GLU A 4 14.48 16.02 -0.91
CA GLU A 4 14.83 15.53 0.42
C GLU A 4 15.77 14.31 0.36
N LEU A 5 16.12 13.84 -0.84
CA LEU A 5 17.02 12.72 -1.03
C LEU A 5 18.50 13.18 -0.91
N PRO A 6 19.39 12.28 -0.44
CA PRO A 6 20.84 12.47 -0.56
C PRO A 6 21.26 12.83 -2.00
N ASP A 7 22.31 13.64 -2.14
CA ASP A 7 22.71 14.22 -3.43
C ASP A 7 23.11 13.20 -4.48
N ASP A 8 23.74 12.09 -4.08
CA ASP A 8 24.04 10.97 -4.95
C ASP A 8 22.77 10.28 -5.44
N VAL A 9 21.86 9.91 -4.53
CA VAL A 9 20.57 9.27 -4.86
C VAL A 9 19.72 10.16 -5.77
N ARG A 10 19.67 11.46 -5.50
CA ARG A 10 18.93 12.42 -6.33
C ARG A 10 19.48 12.48 -7.75
N ARG A 11 20.82 12.62 -7.90
CA ARG A 11 21.45 12.69 -9.23
C ARG A 11 21.21 11.42 -10.03
N ASP A 12 21.25 10.26 -9.39
CA ASP A 12 20.92 8.99 -10.03
C ASP A 12 19.45 8.94 -10.45
N PHE A 13 18.53 9.38 -9.59
CA PHE A 13 17.11 9.41 -9.91
C PHE A 13 16.78 10.40 -11.04
N GLU A 14 17.42 11.57 -11.08
CA GLU A 14 17.26 12.54 -12.17
C GLU A 14 17.79 12.00 -13.50
N ARG A 15 18.92 11.27 -13.48
CA ARG A 15 19.52 10.65 -14.67
C ARG A 15 18.65 9.54 -15.23
N GLU A 16 18.06 8.71 -14.38
CA GLU A 16 17.50 7.42 -14.80
C GLU A 16 15.98 7.35 -14.68
N GLY A 17 15.40 8.05 -13.69
CA GLY A 17 14.01 7.88 -13.27
C GLY A 17 12.95 8.40 -14.24
N PHE A 18 13.33 9.23 -15.22
CA PHE A 18 12.40 9.88 -16.16
C PHE A 18 12.74 9.60 -17.63
N THR A 19 13.23 8.41 -17.94
CA THR A 19 13.57 8.00 -19.30
C THR A 19 12.43 7.23 -20.00
N ALA A 20 12.43 7.22 -21.33
CA ALA A 20 11.51 6.40 -22.11
C ALA A 20 11.67 4.89 -21.81
N GLU A 21 12.86 4.47 -21.39
CA GLU A 21 13.12 3.10 -20.97
C GLU A 21 12.41 2.75 -19.66
N VAL A 22 12.45 3.63 -18.66
CA VAL A 22 11.66 3.46 -17.43
C VAL A 22 10.17 3.32 -17.74
N LEU A 23 9.63 4.13 -18.65
CA LEU A 23 8.23 4.01 -19.07
C LEU A 23 7.92 2.69 -19.78
N ARG A 24 8.82 2.20 -20.64
CA ARG A 24 8.66 0.87 -21.26
C ARG A 24 8.69 -0.24 -20.22
N THR A 25 9.61 -0.17 -19.26
CA THR A 25 9.74 -1.15 -18.18
C THR A 25 8.50 -1.14 -17.29
N GLN A 26 8.02 0.03 -16.86
CA GLN A 26 6.77 0.16 -16.10
C GLN A 26 5.59 -0.42 -16.88
N ARG A 27 5.51 -0.15 -18.19
CA ARG A 27 4.47 -0.74 -19.04
C ARG A 27 4.55 -2.26 -19.03
N GLN A 28 5.75 -2.85 -19.20
CA GLN A 28 5.94 -4.30 -19.16
C GLN A 28 5.53 -4.90 -17.81
N GLN A 29 5.94 -4.29 -16.69
CA GLN A 29 5.55 -4.69 -15.34
C GLN A 29 4.04 -4.61 -15.13
N ALA A 30 3.38 -3.62 -15.73
CA ALA A 30 1.94 -3.44 -15.62
C ALA A 30 1.12 -4.33 -16.57
N ARG A 31 1.75 -5.04 -17.54
CA ARG A 31 1.02 -5.76 -18.60
C ARG A 31 0.02 -6.77 -18.04
N THR A 32 0.39 -7.51 -17.01
CA THR A 32 -0.49 -8.53 -16.41
C THR A 32 -1.23 -8.03 -15.18
N PHE A 33 -0.84 -6.88 -14.63
CA PHE A 33 -1.38 -6.37 -13.37
C PHE A 33 -2.91 -6.22 -13.40
N LEU A 34 -3.47 -5.68 -14.49
CA LEU A 34 -4.93 -5.50 -14.61
C LEU A 34 -5.67 -6.82 -14.81
N ASP A 35 -5.08 -7.75 -15.56
CA ASP A 35 -5.66 -9.08 -15.80
C ASP A 35 -5.69 -9.90 -14.49
N GLU A 36 -4.59 -9.89 -13.74
CA GLU A 36 -4.47 -10.53 -12.43
C GLU A 36 -5.41 -9.89 -11.39
N LEU A 37 -5.50 -8.56 -11.37
CA LEU A 37 -6.42 -7.84 -10.50
C LEU A 37 -7.89 -8.18 -10.84
N ALA A 38 -8.22 -8.30 -12.13
CA ALA A 38 -9.54 -8.73 -12.57
C ALA A 38 -9.84 -10.17 -12.14
N ALA A 39 -8.88 -11.09 -12.28
CA ALA A 39 -9.02 -12.46 -11.83
C ALA A 39 -9.23 -12.54 -10.31
N TRP A 40 -8.45 -11.81 -9.51
CA TRP A 40 -8.55 -11.82 -8.05
C TRP A 40 -9.81 -11.16 -7.50
N ARG A 41 -10.52 -10.33 -8.28
CA ARG A 41 -11.85 -9.86 -7.88
C ARG A 41 -12.88 -10.99 -7.79
N GLY A 42 -12.74 -12.04 -8.60
CA GLY A 42 -13.66 -13.20 -8.61
C GLY A 42 -13.09 -14.44 -7.93
N ALA A 43 -11.77 -14.58 -7.87
CA ALA A 43 -11.07 -15.75 -7.35
C ALA A 43 -9.82 -15.35 -6.57
N ALA A 44 -10.00 -14.54 -5.52
CA ALA A 44 -8.90 -14.21 -4.60
C ALA A 44 -8.40 -15.49 -3.88
N PRO A 45 -7.09 -15.62 -3.64
CA PRO A 45 -6.55 -16.72 -2.85
C PRO A 45 -7.16 -16.76 -1.44
N ASP A 46 -7.51 -17.97 -1.00
CA ASP A 46 -7.90 -18.22 0.38
C ASP A 46 -6.65 -18.16 1.28
N LEU A 47 -6.73 -17.33 2.33
CA LEU A 47 -5.65 -17.16 3.31
C LEU A 47 -5.81 -18.10 4.51
N GLY A 48 -6.91 -18.86 4.60
CA GLY A 48 -7.17 -19.81 5.68
C GLY A 48 -7.11 -19.14 7.07
N SER A 49 -6.25 -19.67 7.93
CA SER A 49 -6.07 -19.21 9.30
C SER A 49 -4.99 -18.12 9.46
N ILE A 50 -4.35 -17.67 8.38
CA ILE A 50 -3.30 -16.64 8.44
C ILE A 50 -3.93 -15.33 8.99
N PRO A 51 -3.43 -14.79 10.11
CA PRO A 51 -3.90 -13.49 10.61
C PRO A 51 -3.49 -12.36 9.66
N VAL A 52 -4.40 -11.43 9.41
CA VAL A 52 -4.18 -10.32 8.45
C VAL A 52 -4.51 -9.00 9.11
N THR A 53 -3.55 -8.08 9.13
CA THR A 53 -3.82 -6.67 9.43
C THR A 53 -3.65 -5.84 8.17
N VAL A 54 -4.68 -5.07 7.81
CA VAL A 54 -4.63 -4.08 6.74
C VAL A 54 -4.55 -2.68 7.37
N ILE A 55 -3.50 -1.93 7.04
CA ILE A 55 -3.28 -0.56 7.56
C ILE A 55 -3.53 0.45 6.43
N SER A 56 -4.51 1.33 6.62
CA SER A 56 -4.81 2.45 5.73
C SER A 56 -4.22 3.76 6.26
N GLY A 57 -3.84 4.69 5.36
CA GLY A 57 -3.72 6.09 5.76
C GLY A 57 -5.08 6.78 5.93
N GLY A 58 -5.19 7.68 6.90
CA GLY A 58 -6.39 8.45 7.19
C GLY A 58 -6.49 9.77 6.42
N ARG A 59 -5.38 10.35 5.96
CA ARG A 59 -5.33 11.66 5.28
C ARG A 59 -5.45 11.55 3.76
N THR A 60 -6.02 12.57 3.15
CA THR A 60 -5.95 12.82 1.70
C THR A 60 -4.52 13.24 1.28
N GLY A 61 -4.25 13.31 -0.03
CA GLY A 61 -2.94 13.67 -0.57
C GLY A 61 -2.42 12.68 -1.61
N ASN A 62 -1.27 12.96 -2.21
CA ASN A 62 -0.69 12.17 -3.31
C ASN A 62 -1.69 11.94 -4.47
N GLY A 63 -2.37 13.02 -4.88
CA GLY A 63 -3.39 12.99 -5.92
C GLY A 63 -4.73 12.34 -5.52
N LYS A 64 -4.89 11.87 -4.27
CA LYS A 64 -6.13 11.24 -3.78
C LYS A 64 -6.98 12.23 -2.99
N GLY A 65 -8.14 12.57 -3.53
CA GLY A 65 -9.17 13.35 -2.84
C GLY A 65 -9.95 12.55 -1.78
N PRO A 66 -10.88 13.20 -1.05
CA PRO A 66 -11.65 12.57 0.02
C PRO A 66 -12.44 11.34 -0.42
N ALA A 67 -13.10 11.39 -1.59
CA ALA A 67 -13.88 10.27 -2.11
C ALA A 67 -13.01 9.04 -2.38
N ILE A 68 -11.89 9.22 -3.10
CA ILE A 68 -10.93 8.15 -3.37
C ILE A 68 -10.33 7.59 -2.07
N ARG A 69 -10.08 8.44 -1.06
CA ARG A 69 -9.62 7.98 0.26
C ARG A 69 -10.69 7.11 0.95
N ALA A 70 -11.96 7.52 0.91
CA ALA A 70 -13.04 6.75 1.49
C ALA A 70 -13.21 5.39 0.79
N GLU A 71 -13.20 5.36 -0.54
CA GLU A 71 -13.29 4.13 -1.33
C GLU A 71 -12.11 3.18 -1.07
N ALA A 72 -10.88 3.71 -1.02
CA ALA A 72 -9.71 2.91 -0.67
C ALA A 72 -9.83 2.31 0.74
N ASN A 73 -10.27 3.11 1.72
CA ASN A 73 -10.45 2.62 3.08
C ASN A 73 -11.58 1.58 3.18
N ALA A 74 -12.66 1.74 2.43
CA ALA A 74 -13.74 0.75 2.34
C ALA A 74 -13.26 -0.57 1.71
N SER A 75 -12.46 -0.49 0.63
CA SER A 75 -11.83 -1.67 0.01
C SER A 75 -10.90 -2.40 0.98
N HIS A 76 -10.09 -1.66 1.75
CA HIS A 76 -9.20 -2.23 2.77
C HIS A 76 -9.98 -2.90 3.91
N ALA A 77 -11.04 -2.25 4.40
CA ALA A 77 -11.92 -2.82 5.42
C ALA A 77 -12.56 -4.13 4.93
N HIS A 78 -13.06 -4.14 3.69
CA HIS A 78 -13.62 -5.33 3.06
C HIS A 78 -12.59 -6.46 2.98
N ARG A 79 -11.35 -6.17 2.58
CA ARG A 79 -10.28 -7.17 2.51
C ARG A 79 -9.96 -7.77 3.89
N ALA A 80 -9.83 -6.94 4.92
CA ALA A 80 -9.62 -7.42 6.28
C ALA A 80 -10.76 -8.35 6.71
N ALA A 81 -12.01 -8.00 6.41
CA ALA A 81 -13.17 -8.82 6.75
C ALA A 81 -13.23 -10.18 6.03
N GLN A 82 -12.45 -10.41 4.97
CA GLN A 82 -12.36 -11.72 4.31
C GLN A 82 -11.43 -12.71 5.06
N SER A 83 -10.70 -12.25 6.07
CA SER A 83 -9.82 -13.10 6.88
C SER A 83 -10.45 -13.38 8.23
N THR A 84 -10.40 -14.64 8.68
CA THR A 84 -10.97 -15.09 9.97
C THR A 84 -10.43 -14.32 11.17
N GLN A 85 -9.16 -13.93 11.10
CA GLN A 85 -8.45 -13.11 12.09
C GLN A 85 -8.03 -11.76 11.49
N GLY A 86 -8.93 -11.18 10.69
CA GLY A 86 -8.71 -9.93 9.98
C GLY A 86 -8.87 -8.68 10.85
N ARG A 87 -7.98 -7.70 10.66
CA ARG A 87 -8.04 -6.39 11.32
C ARG A 87 -7.83 -5.26 10.33
N HIS A 88 -8.61 -4.19 10.46
CA HIS A 88 -8.42 -2.96 9.71
C HIS A 88 -8.05 -1.81 10.65
N VAL A 89 -6.97 -1.09 10.32
CA VAL A 89 -6.42 -0.01 11.14
C VAL A 89 -6.22 1.25 10.30
N ILE A 90 -6.64 2.39 10.81
CA ILE A 90 -6.42 3.70 10.18
C ILE A 90 -5.27 4.42 10.87
N ALA A 91 -4.19 4.66 10.13
CA ALA A 91 -3.11 5.58 10.49
C ALA A 91 -3.59 7.03 10.26
N ALA A 92 -4.18 7.63 11.30
CA ALA A 92 -4.97 8.85 11.20
C ALA A 92 -4.19 10.07 10.68
N ARG A 93 -2.87 10.10 10.84
CA ARG A 93 -2.02 11.23 10.45
C ARG A 93 -1.26 10.99 9.13
N SER A 94 -1.43 9.81 8.53
CA SER A 94 -0.71 9.36 7.32
C SER A 94 -1.55 9.42 6.06
N ASN A 95 -0.91 9.65 4.91
CA ASN A 95 -1.54 9.54 3.59
C ASN A 95 -1.25 8.19 2.89
N HIS A 96 -0.27 8.09 2.01
CA HIS A 96 0.16 6.86 1.36
C HIS A 96 1.37 6.24 2.08
N TYR A 97 2.26 7.06 2.62
CA TYR A 97 3.55 6.62 3.16
C TYR A 97 3.50 6.37 4.67
N VAL A 98 2.58 5.52 5.13
CA VAL A 98 2.45 5.13 6.55
C VAL A 98 3.79 4.70 7.18
N PRO A 99 4.67 3.91 6.50
CA PRO A 99 5.95 3.52 7.09
C PRO A 99 6.88 4.69 7.44
N PHE A 100 6.70 5.84 6.80
CA PHE A 100 7.49 7.04 7.08
C PHE A 100 6.80 7.96 8.09
N THR A 101 5.48 8.11 8.00
CA THR A 101 4.75 9.12 8.79
C THR A 101 4.22 8.61 10.12
N GLU A 102 3.88 7.32 10.22
CA GLU A 102 3.40 6.68 11.45
C GLU A 102 3.96 5.24 11.58
N PRO A 103 5.30 5.08 11.61
CA PRO A 103 5.93 3.75 11.72
C PRO A 103 5.48 2.98 12.97
N ASP A 104 5.19 3.68 14.07
CA ASP A 104 4.74 3.06 15.32
C ASP A 104 3.42 2.30 15.18
N VAL A 105 2.53 2.74 14.27
CA VAL A 105 1.28 2.01 13.98
C VAL A 105 1.61 0.65 13.37
N ILE A 106 2.60 0.57 12.49
CA ILE A 106 3.03 -0.68 11.87
C ILE A 106 3.67 -1.58 12.93
N ALA A 107 4.60 -1.04 13.73
CA ALA A 107 5.26 -1.80 14.79
C ALA A 107 4.27 -2.38 15.81
N ALA A 108 3.26 -1.60 16.21
CA ALA A 108 2.24 -2.04 17.14
C ALA A 108 1.37 -3.17 16.57
N GLU A 109 1.01 -3.14 15.29
CA GLU A 109 0.23 -4.21 14.68
C GLU A 109 1.07 -5.47 14.46
N ILE A 110 2.37 -5.34 14.12
CA ILE A 110 3.29 -6.48 14.08
C ILE A 110 3.38 -7.14 15.46
N ALA A 111 3.55 -6.36 16.54
CA ALA A 111 3.62 -6.89 17.89
C ALA A 111 2.36 -7.68 18.29
N LYS A 112 1.17 -7.25 17.84
CA LYS A 112 -0.09 -7.97 18.08
C LYS A 112 -0.15 -9.31 17.33
N LEU A 113 0.34 -9.35 16.10
CA LEU A 113 0.40 -10.60 15.32
C LEU A 113 1.30 -11.66 15.97
N LEU A 114 2.33 -11.25 16.71
CA LEU A 114 3.19 -12.16 17.46
C LEU A 114 2.53 -12.72 18.73
N GLN A 115 1.44 -12.12 19.20
CA GLN A 115 0.71 -12.54 20.40
C GLN A 115 -0.49 -13.45 20.08
N THR A 116 -0.86 -13.57 18.81
CA THR A 116 -1.96 -14.43 18.33
C THR A 116 -1.55 -15.90 18.09
N GLY A 117 -0.53 -16.38 18.81
CA GLY A 117 -0.03 -17.77 18.78
C GLY A 117 -0.59 -18.62 19.90
#